data_AF-A0A2E1FQ11-F1
#
_entry.id   AF-A0A2E1FQ11-F1
#
_cell.length_a   1.000
_cell.length_b   1.000
_cell.length_c   1.000
_cell.angle_alpha   90.00
_cell.angle_beta   90.00
_cell.angle_gamma   90.00
#
_symmetry.space_group_name_H-M   'P 1'
#
loop_
_entity.id
_entity.type
_entity.pdbx_description
1 polymer ?
#
loop_
_entity_poly.entity_id
_entity_poly.type
_entity_poly.pdbx_seq_one_letter_code
_entity_poly.pdbx_strand_id
1 'polypeptide(L)'
;MKHLLSLFIIICILSHSAFNAQDINKMNKSNLKEHILGLSTQIDSLKDVNYMLEESKDSLLLNVSLLGSANEVNEIEISRLSNLVVINNQEIERLQSDYDTEITNLNETILEYQASYINSQDSIVQLQKALLDCQVSFLNSQDSVVNNQDTIVKLQNAILNCQNSIVQLQESVLNFEDLIVQLQDSLSNSQTTITPSNDFLNNYYFDQIPLPNNSFQLVLSKIIIGNKHISKDNDDYYSNDNYKNSVHYLPETLDGNAFAYWGVAPNVMLTDNSEFNDYLINKDKDYFDSKLPQIEILKNKLFTIIYHDDTEESFLFNVNESDPNNHRKTLQIDLANEGVDNNTANDIVWRMFAIENECYLALTHGQLNRLKLYLYSYSDGIETSRSDNSRISLTRDFTSYYNRKTTGNGMYLSRNKDVYMNTSKYIKPEKLIFLLKLKEI
;
A
#
# COMPACT_ATOMS: atom_id res chain seq x y z
N MET A 1 151.97 -3.92 15.54
CA MET A 1 153.04 -3.48 14.60
C MET A 1 154.36 -3.10 15.30
N LYS A 2 154.37 -2.25 16.35
CA LYS A 2 155.63 -1.85 17.04
C LYS A 2 156.49 -3.02 17.54
N HIS A 3 155.89 -4.06 18.15
CA HIS A 3 156.64 -5.22 18.64
C HIS A 3 157.19 -6.13 17.54
N LEU A 4 156.48 -6.27 16.41
CA LEU A 4 156.96 -7.04 15.27
C LEU A 4 158.07 -6.33 14.50
N LEU A 5 157.98 -5.00 14.35
CA LEU A 5 159.04 -4.19 13.76
C LEU A 5 160.29 -4.17 14.66
N SER A 6 160.11 -4.07 15.97
CA SER A 6 161.20 -4.19 16.95
C SER A 6 161.84 -5.58 16.90
N LEU A 7 161.05 -6.64 16.79
CA LEU A 7 161.56 -8.01 16.64
C LEU A 7 162.32 -8.19 15.32
N PHE A 8 161.84 -7.61 14.21
CA PHE A 8 162.51 -7.66 12.92
C PHE A 8 163.83 -6.88 12.91
N ILE A 9 163.88 -5.71 13.55
CA ILE A 9 165.12 -4.94 13.76
C ILE A 9 166.10 -5.72 14.64
N ILE A 10 165.63 -6.34 15.73
CA ILE A 10 166.44 -7.21 16.59
C ILE A 10 166.99 -8.41 15.80
N ILE A 11 166.17 -9.04 14.96
CA ILE A 11 166.59 -10.16 14.10
C ILE A 11 167.62 -9.69 13.05
N CYS A 12 167.47 -8.52 12.44
CA CYS A 12 168.44 -7.96 11.50
C CYS A 12 169.78 -7.61 12.18
N ILE A 13 169.74 -7.09 13.40
CA ILE A 13 170.95 -6.81 14.20
C ILE A 13 171.63 -8.12 14.64
N LEU A 14 170.85 -9.14 15.04
CA LEU A 14 171.36 -10.45 15.43
C LEU A 14 171.86 -11.28 14.25
N SER A 15 171.27 -11.18 13.06
CA SER A 15 171.71 -11.92 11.87
C SER A 15 172.98 -11.34 11.25
N HIS A 16 173.26 -10.05 11.46
CA HIS A 16 174.54 -9.41 11.09
C HIS A 16 175.66 -9.63 12.12
N SER A 17 175.36 -10.28 13.25
CA SER A 17 176.34 -10.64 14.28
C SER A 17 177.31 -11.78 13.88
N ALA A 18 177.29 -12.25 12.62
CA ALA A 18 178.30 -13.17 12.09
C ALA A 18 179.72 -12.55 12.08
N PHE A 19 179.84 -11.22 12.23
CA PHE A 19 181.09 -10.53 12.58
C PHE A 19 181.19 -10.25 14.10
N ASN A 20 180.75 -11.21 14.93
CA ASN A 20 181.00 -11.19 16.36
C ASN A 20 182.50 -11.43 16.64
N ALA A 21 183.06 -10.57 17.50
CA ALA A 21 184.15 -10.91 18.40
C ALA A 21 185.43 -11.48 17.75
N GLN A 22 185.90 -10.88 16.64
CA GLN A 22 187.30 -11.08 16.26
C GLN A 22 188.17 -10.09 17.05
N ASP A 23 189.13 -10.61 17.82
CA ASP A 23 190.04 -9.83 18.66
C ASP A 23 190.85 -8.87 17.78
N ILE A 24 190.40 -7.61 17.70
CA ILE A 24 190.98 -6.54 16.88
C ILE A 24 192.49 -6.42 17.16
N ASN A 25 192.92 -6.70 18.39
CA ASN A 25 194.31 -6.63 18.81
C ASN A 25 195.20 -7.74 18.22
N LYS A 26 194.62 -8.82 17.67
CA LYS A 26 195.33 -9.91 16.97
C LYS A 26 195.29 -9.80 15.45
N MET A 27 194.55 -8.84 14.90
CA MET A 27 194.48 -8.64 13.46
C MET A 27 195.75 -7.96 12.94
N ASN A 28 196.32 -8.53 11.88
CA ASN A 28 197.30 -7.78 11.10
C ASN A 28 196.60 -6.68 10.28
N LYS A 29 197.37 -5.76 9.72
CA LYS A 29 196.86 -4.62 8.94
C LYS A 29 195.94 -5.03 7.77
N SER A 30 196.16 -6.19 7.16
CA SER A 30 195.34 -6.71 6.06
C SER A 30 193.97 -7.17 6.55
N ASN A 31 193.95 -7.95 7.63
CA ASN A 31 192.72 -8.44 8.26
C ASN A 31 191.82 -7.29 8.72
N LEU A 32 192.41 -6.21 9.26
CA LEU A 32 191.65 -5.02 9.67
C LEU A 32 190.98 -4.32 8.48
N LYS A 33 191.68 -4.26 7.34
CA LYS A 33 191.19 -3.60 6.12
C LYS A 33 190.01 -4.36 5.51
N GLU A 34 190.06 -5.69 5.48
CA GLU A 34 188.92 -6.51 5.05
C GLU A 34 187.74 -6.41 6.00
N HIS A 35 187.97 -6.39 7.31
CA HIS A 35 186.90 -6.23 8.29
C HIS A 35 186.20 -4.87 8.16
N ILE A 36 186.96 -3.79 8.01
CA ILE A 36 186.43 -2.44 7.73
C ILE A 36 185.64 -2.43 6.41
N LEU A 37 186.14 -3.10 5.37
CA LEU A 37 185.45 -3.20 4.09
C LEU A 37 184.11 -3.93 4.23
N GLY A 38 184.09 -5.05 4.96
CA GLY A 38 182.87 -5.82 5.23
C GLY A 38 181.83 -5.02 6.04
N LEU A 39 182.27 -4.29 7.08
CA LEU A 39 181.41 -3.38 7.83
C LEU A 39 180.88 -2.24 6.93
N SER A 40 181.69 -1.69 6.04
CA SER A 40 181.24 -0.66 5.09
C SER A 40 180.15 -1.19 4.16
N THR A 41 180.31 -2.41 3.63
CA THR A 41 179.29 -3.04 2.77
C THR A 41 177.98 -3.30 3.53
N GLN A 42 178.04 -3.71 4.80
CA GLN A 42 176.86 -3.85 5.65
C GLN A 42 176.18 -2.51 5.94
N ILE A 43 176.97 -1.46 6.20
CA ILE A 43 176.47 -0.09 6.36
C ILE A 43 175.74 0.37 5.09
N ASP A 44 176.30 0.13 3.91
CA ASP A 44 175.66 0.51 2.65
C ASP A 44 174.38 -0.30 2.39
N SER A 45 174.38 -1.60 2.67
CA SER A 45 173.16 -2.44 2.59
C SER A 45 172.06 -1.95 3.56
N LEU A 46 172.43 -1.51 4.77
CA LEU A 46 171.49 -0.93 5.74
C LEU A 46 170.96 0.44 5.27
N LYS A 47 171.78 1.26 4.59
CA LYS A 47 171.31 2.52 3.97
C LYS A 47 170.28 2.24 2.88
N ASP A 48 170.51 1.24 2.04
CA ASP A 48 169.57 0.84 0.99
C ASP A 48 168.24 0.36 1.60
N VAL A 49 168.29 -0.48 2.64
CA VAL A 49 167.08 -0.89 3.38
C VAL A 49 166.37 0.31 4.01
N ASN A 50 167.11 1.25 4.58
CA ASN A 50 166.53 2.46 5.17
C ASN A 50 165.87 3.36 4.11
N TYR A 51 166.45 3.46 2.92
CA TYR A 51 165.84 4.14 1.78
C TYR A 51 164.52 3.49 1.36
N MET A 52 164.49 2.15 1.23
CA MET A 52 163.27 1.39 0.92
C MET A 52 162.19 1.55 2.01
N LEU A 53 162.59 1.62 3.28
CA LEU A 53 161.67 1.83 4.40
C LEU A 53 161.06 3.23 4.38
N GLU A 54 161.84 4.27 4.06
CA GLU A 54 161.31 5.63 3.89
C GLU A 54 160.35 5.72 2.68
N GLU A 55 160.68 5.11 1.54
CA GLU A 55 159.76 5.06 0.39
C GLU A 55 158.45 4.31 0.71
N SER A 56 158.55 3.18 1.44
CA SER A 56 157.37 2.44 1.90
C SER A 56 156.52 3.24 2.88
N LYS A 57 157.15 4.02 3.77
CA LYS A 57 156.46 4.91 4.72
C LYS A 57 155.73 6.03 3.97
N ASP A 58 156.37 6.65 2.98
CA ASP A 58 155.74 7.69 2.14
C ASP A 58 154.56 7.13 1.35
N SER A 59 154.70 5.92 0.79
CA SER A 59 153.60 5.21 0.11
C SER A 59 152.44 4.88 1.06
N LEU A 60 152.75 4.43 2.28
CA LEU A 60 151.74 4.18 3.31
C LEU A 60 151.03 5.47 3.74
N LEU A 61 151.77 6.57 3.89
CA LEU A 61 151.21 7.87 4.23
C LEU A 61 150.25 8.38 3.14
N LEU A 62 150.63 8.22 1.87
CA LEU A 62 149.78 8.54 0.73
C LEU A 62 148.50 7.70 0.73
N ASN A 63 148.60 6.37 0.94
CA ASN A 63 147.43 5.49 1.02
C ASN A 63 146.49 5.87 2.17
N VAL A 64 147.04 6.23 3.34
CA VAL A 64 146.23 6.71 4.48
C VAL A 64 145.50 8.00 4.12
N SER A 65 146.17 8.94 3.43
CA SER A 65 145.52 10.18 2.96
C SER A 65 144.40 9.89 1.96
N LEU A 66 144.64 9.02 0.97
CA LEU A 66 143.64 8.64 -0.03
C LEU A 66 142.43 7.94 0.61
N LEU A 67 142.66 7.05 1.57
CA LEU A 67 141.59 6.41 2.35
C LEU A 67 140.82 7.43 3.19
N GLY A 68 141.51 8.42 3.77
CA GLY A 68 140.87 9.54 4.47
C GLY A 68 139.92 10.30 3.56
N SER A 69 140.37 10.73 2.38
CA SER A 69 139.53 11.40 1.40
C SER A 69 138.37 10.53 0.89
N ALA A 70 138.61 9.23 0.68
CA ALA A 70 137.55 8.30 0.26
C ALA A 70 136.48 8.13 1.36
N ASN A 71 136.88 8.12 2.63
CA ASN A 71 135.96 8.06 3.77
C ASN A 71 135.11 9.33 3.87
N GLU A 72 135.71 10.52 3.70
CA GLU A 72 134.97 11.79 3.67
C GLU A 72 133.91 11.80 2.55
N VAL A 73 134.27 11.31 1.36
CA VAL A 73 133.31 11.19 0.23
C VAL A 73 132.18 10.22 0.57
N ASN A 74 132.47 9.08 1.20
CA ASN A 74 131.45 8.13 1.62
C ASN A 74 130.52 8.71 2.70
N GLU A 75 131.06 9.46 3.66
CA GLU A 75 130.25 10.14 4.69
C GLU A 75 129.28 11.16 4.08
N ILE A 76 129.73 11.91 3.06
CA ILE A 76 128.89 12.83 2.30
C ILE A 76 127.78 12.06 1.56
N GLU A 77 128.11 10.97 0.87
CA GLU A 77 127.11 10.20 0.12
C GLU A 77 126.12 9.49 1.05
N ILE A 78 126.56 8.95 2.20
CA ILE A 78 125.68 8.41 3.24
C ILE A 78 124.72 9.49 3.74
N SER A 79 125.20 10.71 3.96
CA SER A 79 124.36 11.84 4.39
C SER A 79 123.33 12.20 3.32
N ARG A 80 123.73 12.21 2.03
CA ARG A 80 122.83 12.47 0.89
C ARG A 80 121.75 11.40 0.78
N LEU A 81 122.12 10.12 0.86
CA LEU A 81 121.19 8.99 0.82
C LEU A 81 120.25 9.00 2.03
N SER A 82 120.75 9.32 3.23
CA SER A 82 119.94 9.43 4.44
C SER A 82 118.88 10.52 4.29
N ASN A 83 119.24 11.68 3.73
CA ASN A 83 118.29 12.76 3.46
C ASN A 83 117.23 12.34 2.42
N LEU A 84 117.65 11.65 1.35
CA LEU A 84 116.72 11.13 0.34
C LEU A 84 115.72 10.11 0.93
N VAL A 85 116.16 9.24 1.84
CA VAL A 85 115.29 8.30 2.56
C VAL A 85 114.24 9.05 3.40
N VAL A 86 114.65 10.11 4.12
CA VAL A 86 113.72 10.93 4.91
C VAL A 86 112.68 11.59 4.02
N ILE A 87 113.09 12.20 2.91
CA ILE A 87 112.17 12.84 1.95
C ILE A 87 111.20 11.82 1.36
N ASN A 88 111.69 10.64 0.96
CA ASN A 88 110.84 9.60 0.40
C ASN A 88 109.83 9.07 1.43
N ASN A 89 110.22 8.91 2.70
CA ASN A 89 109.31 8.50 3.76
C ASN A 89 108.22 9.54 4.01
N GLN A 90 108.57 10.84 4.02
CA GLN A 90 107.60 11.93 4.14
C GLN A 90 106.60 11.96 2.98
N GLU A 91 107.07 11.70 1.75
CA GLU A 91 106.18 11.63 0.58
C GLU A 91 105.25 10.41 0.64
N ILE A 92 105.74 9.26 1.13
CA ILE A 92 104.89 8.08 1.38
C ILE A 92 103.79 8.40 2.38
N GLU A 93 104.13 9.04 3.51
CA GLU A 93 103.14 9.45 4.52
C GLU A 93 102.12 10.43 3.95
N ARG A 94 102.56 11.40 3.14
CA ARG A 94 101.68 12.35 2.45
C ARG A 94 100.71 11.64 1.50
N LEU A 95 101.22 10.75 0.66
CA LEU A 95 100.40 9.98 -0.28
C LEU A 95 99.40 9.06 0.43
N GLN A 96 99.80 8.46 1.57
CA GLN A 96 98.88 7.67 2.40
C GLN A 96 97.76 8.54 2.97
N SER A 97 98.09 9.72 3.49
CA SER A 97 97.10 10.67 4.01
C SER A 97 96.14 11.17 2.92
N ASP A 98 96.65 11.47 1.71
CA ASP A 98 95.85 11.89 0.56
C ASP A 98 94.89 10.76 0.14
N TYR A 99 95.37 9.51 0.09
CA TYR A 99 94.56 8.34 -0.23
C TYR A 99 93.46 8.07 0.81
N ASP A 100 93.78 8.16 2.10
CA ASP A 100 92.80 7.98 3.18
C ASP A 100 91.71 9.07 3.14
N THR A 101 92.09 10.30 2.78
CA THR A 101 91.14 11.41 2.58
C THR A 101 90.22 11.13 1.39
N GLU A 102 90.77 10.66 0.27
CA GLU A 102 89.98 10.33 -0.92
C GLU A 102 89.01 9.16 -0.66
N ILE A 103 89.45 8.12 0.06
CA ILE A 103 88.58 7.03 0.52
C ILE A 103 87.44 7.57 1.40
N THR A 104 87.76 8.47 2.33
CA THR A 104 86.75 9.04 3.24
C THR A 104 85.69 9.82 2.46
N ASN A 105 86.12 10.69 1.54
CA ASN A 105 85.21 11.45 0.67
C ASN A 105 84.34 10.54 -0.22
N LEU A 106 84.92 9.46 -0.75
CA LEU A 106 84.19 8.48 -1.54
C LEU A 106 83.14 7.75 -0.69
N ASN A 107 83.48 7.36 0.54
CA ASN A 107 82.55 6.73 1.46
C ASN A 107 81.40 7.66 1.86
N GLU A 108 81.68 8.94 2.14
CA GLU A 108 80.66 9.95 2.40
C GLU A 108 79.71 10.10 1.21
N THR A 109 80.25 10.21 -0.01
CA THR A 109 79.46 10.27 -1.24
C THR A 109 78.58 9.03 -1.42
N ILE A 110 79.11 7.83 -1.15
CA ILE A 110 78.35 6.58 -1.20
C ILE A 110 77.20 6.60 -0.19
N LEU A 111 77.43 7.06 1.04
CA LEU A 111 76.40 7.17 2.07
C LEU A 111 75.29 8.16 1.68
N GLU A 112 75.65 9.31 1.09
CA GLU A 112 74.69 10.28 0.57
C GLU A 112 73.81 9.68 -0.55
N TYR A 113 74.41 8.96 -1.49
CA TYR A 113 73.67 8.25 -2.53
C TYR A 113 72.74 7.19 -1.96
N GLN A 114 73.19 6.43 -0.96
CA GLN A 114 72.36 5.44 -0.27
C GLN A 114 71.17 6.09 0.44
N ALA A 115 71.39 7.20 1.15
CA ALA A 115 70.32 7.94 1.81
C ALA A 115 69.31 8.50 0.80
N SER A 116 69.78 9.06 -0.31
CA SER A 116 68.92 9.57 -1.41
C SER A 116 68.10 8.45 -2.06
N TYR A 117 68.72 7.27 -2.24
CA TYR A 117 68.03 6.09 -2.75
C TYR A 117 66.92 5.61 -1.80
N ILE A 118 67.20 5.53 -0.49
CA ILE A 118 66.19 5.17 0.53
C ILE A 118 65.05 6.20 0.53
N ASN A 119 65.33 7.49 0.52
CA ASN A 119 64.31 8.54 0.46
C ASN A 119 63.42 8.42 -0.78
N SER A 120 64.02 8.05 -1.93
CA SER A 120 63.29 7.81 -3.17
C SER A 120 62.39 6.56 -3.06
N GLN A 121 62.87 5.49 -2.43
CA GLN A 121 62.06 4.30 -2.16
C GLN A 121 60.88 4.61 -1.23
N ASP A 122 61.12 5.34 -0.14
CA ASP A 122 60.06 5.75 0.79
C ASP A 122 59.00 6.60 0.08
N SER A 123 59.42 7.51 -0.80
CA SER A 123 58.51 8.31 -1.63
C SER A 123 57.68 7.42 -2.57
N ILE A 124 58.29 6.40 -3.18
CA ILE A 124 57.57 5.43 -4.03
C ILE A 124 56.54 4.65 -3.19
N VAL A 125 56.91 4.19 -2.00
CA VAL A 125 55.98 3.49 -1.10
C VAL A 125 54.80 4.38 -0.70
N GLN A 126 55.06 5.66 -0.40
CA GLN A 126 54.00 6.63 -0.10
C GLN A 126 53.08 6.86 -1.31
N LEU A 127 53.65 7.01 -2.52
CA LEU A 127 52.89 7.14 -3.78
C LEU A 127 52.04 5.89 -4.04
N GLN A 128 52.55 4.68 -3.76
CA GLN A 128 51.81 3.42 -3.90
C GLN A 128 50.66 3.32 -2.88
N LYS A 129 50.87 3.71 -1.62
CA LYS A 129 49.82 3.72 -0.60
C LYS A 129 48.69 4.68 -0.97
N ALA A 130 49.02 5.88 -1.41
CA ALA A 130 48.02 6.86 -1.86
C ALA A 130 47.20 6.35 -3.06
N LEU A 131 47.84 5.64 -3.99
CA LEU A 131 47.14 5.00 -5.12
C LEU A 131 46.15 3.93 -4.64
N LEU A 132 46.56 3.09 -3.69
CA LEU A 132 45.68 2.07 -3.12
C LEU A 132 44.47 2.68 -2.39
N ASP A 133 44.69 3.71 -1.58
CA ASP A 133 43.61 4.41 -0.87
C ASP A 133 42.62 5.04 -1.87
N CYS A 134 43.11 5.59 -2.98
CA CYS A 134 42.28 6.11 -4.07
C CYS A 134 41.47 5.00 -4.75
N GLN A 135 42.07 3.83 -5.02
CA GLN A 135 41.36 2.68 -5.58
C GLN A 135 40.25 2.17 -4.67
N VAL A 136 40.51 2.06 -3.35
CA VAL A 136 39.50 1.67 -2.37
C VAL A 136 38.37 2.69 -2.31
N SER A 137 38.68 3.98 -2.33
CA SER A 137 37.67 5.04 -2.37
C SER A 137 36.81 4.97 -3.64
N PHE A 138 37.42 4.68 -4.79
CA PHE A 138 36.70 4.49 -6.05
C PHE A 138 35.75 3.30 -5.97
N LEU A 139 36.19 2.13 -5.47
CA LEU A 139 35.34 0.95 -5.30
C LEU A 139 34.16 1.23 -4.36
N ASN A 140 34.39 1.90 -3.22
CA ASN A 140 33.32 2.29 -2.29
C ASN A 140 32.30 3.23 -2.96
N SER A 141 32.76 4.14 -3.82
CA SER A 141 31.87 5.01 -4.58
C SER A 141 31.04 4.23 -5.61
N GLN A 142 31.63 3.21 -6.24
CA GLN A 142 30.95 2.33 -7.18
C GLN A 142 29.88 1.48 -6.48
N ASP A 143 30.19 0.89 -5.32
CA ASP A 143 29.22 0.19 -4.49
C ASP A 143 28.06 1.10 -4.05
N SER A 144 28.36 2.36 -3.73
CA SER A 144 27.33 3.36 -3.42
C SER A 144 26.41 3.65 -4.61
N VAL A 145 26.97 3.72 -5.83
CA VAL A 145 26.18 3.88 -7.06
C VAL A 145 25.27 2.68 -7.27
N VAL A 146 25.78 1.45 -7.11
CA VAL A 146 24.97 0.22 -7.23
C VAL A 146 23.83 0.20 -6.21
N ASN A 147 24.11 0.51 -4.94
CA ASN A 147 23.07 0.59 -3.91
C ASN A 147 21.99 1.65 -4.20
N ASN A 148 22.39 2.80 -4.76
CA ASN A 148 21.44 3.83 -5.19
C ASN A 148 20.59 3.32 -6.37
N GLN A 149 21.18 2.60 -7.31
CA GLN A 149 20.46 1.97 -8.43
C GLN A 149 19.39 0.99 -7.92
N ASP A 150 19.74 0.11 -6.98
CA ASP A 150 18.79 -0.83 -6.37
C ASP A 150 17.66 -0.12 -5.64
N THR A 151 17.95 1.01 -4.99
CA THR A 151 16.95 1.85 -4.33
C THR A 151 16.00 2.47 -5.34
N ILE A 152 16.51 2.96 -6.48
CA ILE A 152 15.69 3.49 -7.58
C ILE A 152 14.75 2.41 -8.13
N VAL A 153 15.24 1.17 -8.33
CA VAL A 153 14.42 0.05 -8.79
C VAL A 153 13.30 -0.27 -7.79
N LYS A 154 13.60 -0.28 -6.48
CA LYS A 154 12.57 -0.45 -5.44
C LYS A 154 11.52 0.66 -5.48
N LEU A 155 11.93 1.92 -5.67
CA LEU A 155 11.03 3.06 -5.81
C LEU A 155 10.13 2.92 -7.06
N GLN A 156 10.67 2.47 -8.19
CA GLN A 156 9.89 2.23 -9.42
C GLN A 156 8.83 1.14 -9.24
N ASN A 157 9.17 0.03 -8.58
CA ASN A 157 8.22 -1.05 -8.30
C ASN A 157 7.09 -0.59 -7.36
N ALA A 158 7.41 0.24 -6.36
CA ALA A 158 6.39 0.81 -5.47
C ALA A 158 5.42 1.72 -6.24
N ILE A 159 5.94 2.55 -7.15
CA ILE A 159 5.11 3.40 -8.02
C ILE A 159 4.18 2.56 -8.90
N LEU A 160 4.68 1.48 -9.51
CA LEU A 160 3.87 0.57 -10.33
C LEU A 160 2.74 -0.09 -9.51
N ASN A 161 3.03 -0.52 -8.28
CA ASN A 161 2.00 -1.07 -7.39
C ASN A 161 0.93 -0.03 -7.05
N CYS A 162 1.32 1.21 -6.74
CA CYS A 162 0.36 2.29 -6.51
C CYS A 162 -0.51 2.57 -7.76
N GLN A 163 0.08 2.55 -8.96
CA GLN A 163 -0.67 2.69 -10.21
C GLN A 163 -1.69 1.57 -10.39
N ASN A 164 -1.32 0.31 -10.12
CA ASN A 164 -2.25 -0.81 -10.18
C ASN A 164 -3.40 -0.66 -9.16
N SER A 165 -3.10 -0.22 -7.93
CA SER A 165 -4.14 0.07 -6.94
C SER A 165 -5.08 1.20 -7.39
N ILE A 166 -4.56 2.23 -8.05
CA ILE A 166 -5.38 3.31 -8.63
C ILE A 166 -6.30 2.75 -9.71
N VAL A 167 -5.81 1.87 -10.59
CA VAL A 167 -6.64 1.21 -11.61
C VAL A 167 -7.74 0.37 -10.96
N GLN A 168 -7.42 -0.42 -9.93
CA GLN A 168 -8.42 -1.20 -9.19
C GLN A 168 -9.47 -0.30 -8.49
N LEU A 169 -9.05 0.84 -7.97
CA LEU A 169 -9.98 1.83 -7.41
C LEU A 169 -10.85 2.45 -8.49
N GLN A 170 -10.29 2.75 -9.67
CA GLN A 170 -11.06 3.24 -10.82
C GLN A 170 -12.09 2.21 -11.29
N GLU A 171 -11.72 0.94 -11.41
CA GLU A 171 -12.64 -0.16 -11.70
C GLU A 171 -13.72 -0.29 -10.62
N SER A 172 -13.36 -0.13 -9.35
CA SER A 172 -14.32 -0.13 -8.24
C SER A 172 -15.27 1.06 -8.33
N VAL A 173 -14.78 2.25 -8.67
CA VAL A 173 -15.60 3.45 -8.89
C VAL A 173 -16.56 3.22 -10.06
N LEU A 174 -16.10 2.69 -11.19
CA LEU A 174 -16.96 2.34 -12.33
C LEU A 174 -18.03 1.32 -11.93
N ASN A 175 -17.67 0.28 -11.16
CA ASN A 175 -18.64 -0.67 -10.63
C ASN A 175 -19.65 0.00 -9.67
N PHE A 176 -19.21 0.96 -8.86
CA PHE A 176 -20.11 1.74 -8.01
C PHE A 176 -21.02 2.67 -8.83
N GLU A 177 -20.52 3.26 -9.91
CA GLU A 177 -21.30 4.07 -10.84
C GLU A 177 -22.38 3.20 -11.52
N ASP A 178 -22.02 2.01 -12.02
CA ASP A 178 -22.96 1.04 -12.58
C ASP A 178 -24.01 0.60 -11.55
N LEU A 179 -23.59 0.40 -10.29
CA LEU A 179 -24.49 0.03 -9.19
C LEU A 179 -25.40 1.20 -8.80
N ILE A 180 -24.90 2.44 -8.86
CA ILE A 180 -25.72 3.66 -8.70
C ILE A 180 -26.73 3.77 -9.83
N VAL A 181 -26.35 3.50 -11.09
CA VAL A 181 -27.28 3.49 -12.24
C VAL A 181 -28.35 2.41 -12.04
N GLN A 182 -27.97 1.19 -11.65
CA GLN A 182 -28.93 0.12 -11.35
C GLN A 182 -29.84 0.47 -10.16
N LEU A 183 -29.31 1.13 -9.13
CA LEU A 183 -30.10 1.64 -8.01
C LEU A 183 -31.00 2.80 -8.44
N GLN A 184 -30.58 3.67 -9.36
CA GLN A 184 -31.39 4.74 -9.94
C GLN A 184 -32.50 4.17 -10.83
N ASP A 185 -32.24 3.11 -11.59
CA ASP A 185 -33.26 2.39 -12.36
C ASP A 185 -34.24 1.68 -11.41
N SER A 186 -33.73 1.07 -10.33
CA SER A 186 -34.56 0.46 -9.29
C SER A 186 -35.37 1.50 -8.51
N LEU A 187 -34.79 2.66 -8.21
CA LEU A 187 -35.47 3.79 -7.59
C LEU A 187 -36.49 4.38 -8.54
N SER A 188 -36.21 4.54 -9.84
CA SER A 188 -37.18 5.02 -10.84
C SER A 188 -38.34 4.04 -11.00
N ASN A 189 -38.05 2.73 -10.94
CA ASN A 189 -39.06 1.67 -10.87
C ASN A 189 -39.80 1.63 -9.52
N SER A 190 -39.25 2.21 -8.46
CA SER A 190 -39.88 2.37 -7.15
C SER A 190 -40.56 3.75 -6.98
N GLN A 191 -40.20 4.75 -7.79
CA GLN A 191 -40.71 6.12 -7.73
C GLN A 191 -42.11 6.24 -8.33
N THR A 192 -42.58 5.18 -8.98
CA THR A 192 -44.00 4.90 -9.24
C THR A 192 -44.84 4.69 -7.97
N THR A 193 -44.26 4.66 -6.76
CA THR A 193 -45.01 4.52 -5.50
C THR A 193 -45.24 5.83 -4.71
N ILE A 194 -44.73 6.99 -5.18
CA ILE A 194 -44.87 8.27 -4.44
C ILE A 194 -45.64 9.34 -5.25
N THR A 195 -45.89 9.13 -6.53
CA THR A 195 -46.90 9.92 -7.25
C THR A 195 -48.29 9.38 -6.93
N PRO A 196 -49.28 10.21 -6.52
CA PRO A 196 -50.68 9.80 -6.51
C PRO A 196 -50.99 9.12 -7.85
N SER A 197 -51.67 7.97 -7.81
CA SER A 197 -52.17 7.32 -9.03
C SER A 197 -52.88 8.37 -9.88
N ASN A 198 -52.62 8.41 -11.20
CA ASN A 198 -53.25 9.36 -12.14
C ASN A 198 -54.72 8.99 -12.41
N ASP A 199 -55.42 8.44 -11.41
CA ASP A 199 -56.84 8.19 -11.47
C ASP A 199 -57.63 9.45 -11.09
N PHE A 200 -58.87 9.47 -11.56
CA PHE A 200 -59.74 10.63 -11.44
C PHE A 200 -59.90 11.14 -10.00
N LEU A 201 -60.09 10.24 -9.03
CA LEU A 201 -60.33 10.64 -7.63
C LEU A 201 -59.10 11.28 -6.99
N ASN A 202 -57.90 10.79 -7.30
CA ASN A 202 -56.65 11.39 -6.82
C ASN A 202 -56.47 12.80 -7.38
N ASN A 203 -56.70 13.00 -8.68
CA ASN A 203 -56.60 14.33 -9.31
C ASN A 203 -57.66 15.30 -8.78
N TYR A 204 -58.92 14.85 -8.70
CA TYR A 204 -60.04 15.67 -8.24
C TYR A 204 -59.89 16.10 -6.76
N TYR A 205 -59.27 15.25 -5.93
CA TYR A 205 -59.07 15.54 -4.52
C TYR A 205 -58.21 16.79 -4.26
N PHE A 206 -57.19 17.03 -5.10
CA PHE A 206 -56.31 18.20 -4.98
C PHE A 206 -56.85 19.42 -5.72
N ASP A 207 -57.26 19.23 -6.98
CA ASP A 207 -57.47 20.37 -7.88
C ASP A 207 -58.95 20.75 -8.07
N GLN A 208 -59.91 19.93 -7.58
CA GLN A 208 -61.37 20.15 -7.58
C GLN A 208 -61.91 20.88 -8.83
N ILE A 209 -61.29 20.61 -9.99
CA ILE A 209 -61.54 21.34 -11.21
C ILE A 209 -62.99 21.11 -11.65
N PRO A 210 -63.68 22.13 -12.20
CA PRO A 210 -65.01 21.95 -12.75
C PRO A 210 -65.01 20.80 -13.77
N LEU A 211 -65.82 19.80 -13.51
CA LEU A 211 -65.88 18.60 -14.34
C LEU A 211 -66.52 18.95 -15.70
N PRO A 212 -65.85 18.67 -16.83
CA PRO A 212 -66.53 18.62 -18.12
C PRO A 212 -67.56 17.48 -18.13
N ASN A 213 -68.34 17.34 -19.20
CA ASN A 213 -69.23 16.20 -19.34
C ASN A 213 -68.41 14.91 -19.32
N ASN A 214 -68.50 14.15 -18.23
CA ASN A 214 -67.68 12.96 -18.00
C ASN A 214 -68.57 11.80 -17.52
N SER A 215 -68.25 10.60 -17.96
CA SER A 215 -68.89 9.36 -17.53
C SER A 215 -67.89 8.48 -16.80
N PHE A 216 -68.34 7.84 -15.72
CA PHE A 216 -67.51 6.99 -14.88
C PHE A 216 -68.22 5.67 -14.57
N GLN A 217 -67.48 4.58 -14.62
CA GLN A 217 -67.84 3.32 -13.98
C GLN A 217 -67.30 3.33 -12.55
N LEU A 218 -68.17 3.05 -11.57
CA LEU A 218 -67.72 2.70 -10.23
C LEU A 218 -67.05 1.33 -10.27
N VAL A 219 -65.83 1.26 -9.72
CA VAL A 219 -65.09 0.00 -9.60
C VAL A 219 -64.60 -0.17 -8.17
N LEU A 220 -64.76 -1.38 -7.64
CA LEU A 220 -64.20 -1.74 -6.36
C LEU A 220 -62.68 -1.73 -6.44
N SER A 221 -62.01 -1.22 -5.42
CA SER A 221 -60.55 -1.28 -5.33
C SER A 221 -60.14 -2.11 -4.13
N LYS A 222 -60.57 -1.70 -2.93
CA LYS A 222 -60.19 -2.34 -1.68
C LYS A 222 -61.41 -2.49 -0.77
N ILE A 223 -61.34 -3.39 0.19
CA ILE A 223 -62.33 -3.56 1.25
C ILE A 223 -61.62 -3.42 2.59
N ILE A 224 -62.13 -2.54 3.46
CA ILE A 224 -61.72 -2.50 4.86
C ILE A 224 -62.61 -3.45 5.65
N ILE A 225 -61.99 -4.33 6.42
CA ILE A 225 -62.67 -5.27 7.31
C ILE A 225 -62.18 -5.11 8.75
N GLY A 226 -63.12 -5.17 9.68
CA GLY A 226 -62.83 -5.20 11.11
C GLY A 226 -62.87 -3.82 11.76
N ASN A 227 -63.06 -3.82 13.08
CA ASN A 227 -63.01 -2.61 13.91
C ASN A 227 -61.72 -2.60 14.72
N LYS A 228 -61.29 -1.46 15.23
CA LYS A 228 -60.25 -1.46 16.27
C LYS A 228 -60.89 -1.78 17.62
N HIS A 229 -60.37 -2.76 18.35
CA HIS A 229 -60.79 -3.02 19.73
C HIS A 229 -59.61 -3.15 20.68
N ILE A 230 -59.70 -2.37 21.76
CA ILE A 230 -58.79 -2.38 22.90
C ILE A 230 -59.67 -2.60 24.12
N SER A 231 -59.38 -3.61 24.93
CA SER A 231 -60.12 -3.86 26.18
C SER A 231 -59.93 -2.67 27.12
N LYS A 232 -61.03 -2.00 27.52
CA LYS A 232 -61.01 -0.95 28.55
C LYS A 232 -61.42 -1.53 29.91
N ASP A 233 -61.18 -0.76 30.97
CA ASP A 233 -61.34 -1.17 32.37
C ASP A 233 -62.71 -1.76 32.77
N ASN A 234 -63.77 -1.60 31.96
CA ASN A 234 -65.13 -2.04 32.28
C ASN A 234 -65.84 -2.84 31.18
N ASP A 235 -65.17 -3.24 30.10
CA ASP A 235 -65.90 -3.72 28.92
C ASP A 235 -66.36 -5.20 28.98
N ASP A 236 -65.95 -6.02 29.96
CA ASP A 236 -66.46 -7.40 30.06
C ASP A 236 -66.41 -7.96 31.49
N TYR A 237 -67.56 -8.37 32.04
CA TYR A 237 -67.71 -9.03 33.35
C TYR A 237 -67.01 -10.40 33.45
N TYR A 238 -66.37 -10.86 32.37
CA TYR A 238 -65.65 -12.13 32.26
C TYR A 238 -64.21 -11.99 31.73
N SER A 239 -63.67 -10.77 31.58
CA SER A 239 -62.31 -10.60 31.06
C SER A 239 -61.26 -10.93 32.13
N ASN A 240 -60.47 -11.96 31.86
CA ASN A 240 -59.26 -12.32 32.61
C ASN A 240 -58.30 -11.12 32.65
N ASP A 241 -57.81 -10.73 33.83
CA ASP A 241 -57.03 -9.49 34.06
C ASP A 241 -55.75 -9.37 33.19
N ASN A 242 -55.31 -10.47 32.57
CA ASN A 242 -54.06 -10.58 31.81
C ASN A 242 -54.07 -9.86 30.44
N TYR A 243 -55.23 -9.42 29.92
CA TYR A 243 -55.35 -8.82 28.58
C TYR A 243 -55.69 -7.32 28.60
N LYS A 244 -55.67 -6.68 29.77
CA LYS A 244 -55.96 -5.23 29.91
C LYS A 244 -55.05 -4.40 29.01
N ASN A 245 -55.64 -3.40 28.35
CA ASN A 245 -54.97 -2.51 27.39
C ASN A 245 -54.29 -3.22 26.20
N SER A 246 -54.67 -4.46 25.89
CA SER A 246 -54.13 -5.18 24.72
C SER A 246 -54.98 -4.95 23.47
N VAL A 247 -54.34 -5.04 22.30
CA VAL A 247 -55.02 -4.96 21.00
C VAL A 247 -55.56 -6.35 20.66
N HIS A 248 -56.88 -6.47 20.53
CA HIS A 248 -57.53 -7.75 20.21
C HIS A 248 -57.64 -8.00 18.71
N TYR A 249 -57.99 -6.97 17.95
CA TYR A 249 -58.08 -7.04 16.50
C TYR A 249 -57.88 -5.64 15.88
N LEU A 250 -57.32 -5.63 14.67
CA LEU A 250 -57.04 -4.43 13.89
C LEU A 250 -57.88 -4.45 12.62
N PRO A 251 -58.28 -3.27 12.10
CA PRO A 251 -58.84 -3.19 10.76
C PRO A 251 -57.78 -3.60 9.73
N GLU A 252 -58.18 -4.38 8.74
CA GLU A 252 -57.37 -4.74 7.58
C GLU A 252 -57.94 -4.08 6.34
N THR A 253 -57.05 -3.54 5.48
CA THR A 253 -57.42 -3.06 4.15
C THR A 253 -56.91 -4.08 3.13
N LEU A 254 -57.83 -4.78 2.47
CA LEU A 254 -57.51 -5.85 1.53
C LEU A 254 -57.92 -5.48 0.11
N ASP A 255 -57.18 -5.96 -0.88
CA ASP A 255 -57.54 -5.82 -2.29
C ASP A 255 -58.90 -6.49 -2.56
N GLY A 256 -59.71 -5.90 -3.46
CA GLY A 256 -61.02 -6.47 -3.81
C GLY A 256 -60.94 -7.91 -4.34
N ASN A 257 -59.80 -8.34 -4.90
CA ASN A 257 -59.57 -9.71 -5.36
C ASN A 257 -59.26 -10.70 -4.23
N ALA A 258 -59.04 -10.23 -3.00
CA ALA A 258 -58.91 -11.09 -1.83
C ALA A 258 -60.26 -11.72 -1.39
N PHE A 259 -61.34 -11.40 -2.09
CA PHE A 259 -62.69 -11.87 -1.80
C PHE A 259 -63.25 -12.67 -2.98
N ALA A 260 -64.05 -13.67 -2.66
CA ALA A 260 -64.95 -14.31 -3.61
C ALA A 260 -66.34 -13.72 -3.47
N TYR A 261 -66.99 -13.52 -4.62
CA TYR A 261 -68.31 -12.93 -4.73
C TYR A 261 -69.27 -14.02 -5.17
N TRP A 262 -70.46 -14.05 -4.59
CA TRP A 262 -71.41 -15.13 -4.84
C TRP A 262 -72.72 -14.53 -5.29
N GLY A 263 -73.07 -14.75 -6.56
CA GLY A 263 -74.37 -14.38 -7.10
C GLY A 263 -75.39 -15.49 -6.89
N VAL A 264 -76.65 -15.14 -6.70
CA VAL A 264 -77.74 -16.13 -6.61
C VAL A 264 -78.09 -16.64 -8.00
N ALA A 265 -78.17 -17.96 -8.18
CA ALA A 265 -78.63 -18.56 -9.43
C ALA A 265 -80.12 -18.19 -9.65
N PRO A 266 -80.53 -17.61 -10.78
CA PRO A 266 -81.90 -17.15 -10.98
C PRO A 266 -82.87 -18.31 -11.27
N ASN A 267 -84.09 -18.22 -10.74
CA ASN A 267 -85.20 -19.15 -11.00
C ASN A 267 -84.93 -20.63 -10.63
N VAL A 268 -84.08 -20.88 -9.64
CA VAL A 268 -83.83 -22.24 -9.12
C VAL A 268 -84.84 -22.56 -8.03
N MET A 269 -85.57 -23.67 -8.19
CA MET A 269 -86.55 -24.13 -7.20
C MET A 269 -85.86 -24.61 -5.92
N LEU A 270 -86.40 -24.22 -4.76
CA LEU A 270 -85.93 -24.75 -3.49
C LEU A 270 -86.33 -26.23 -3.35
N THR A 271 -85.39 -27.06 -2.92
CA THR A 271 -85.57 -28.51 -2.78
C THR A 271 -85.13 -28.98 -1.40
N ASP A 272 -85.82 -29.99 -0.88
CA ASP A 272 -85.50 -30.54 0.43
C ASP A 272 -84.06 -31.06 0.47
N ASN A 273 -83.36 -30.86 1.60
CA ASN A 273 -81.96 -31.22 1.83
C ASN A 273 -80.91 -30.43 1.04
N SER A 274 -81.27 -29.38 0.31
CA SER A 274 -80.27 -28.46 -0.27
C SER A 274 -79.60 -27.60 0.79
N GLU A 275 -78.34 -27.25 0.56
CA GLU A 275 -77.60 -26.27 1.36
C GLU A 275 -77.61 -24.88 0.72
N PHE A 276 -77.23 -23.87 1.51
CA PHE A 276 -77.16 -22.49 1.05
C PHE A 276 -76.26 -22.31 -0.19
N ASN A 277 -75.14 -23.03 -0.26
CA ASN A 277 -74.19 -22.92 -1.37
C ASN A 277 -74.70 -23.52 -2.68
N ASP A 278 -75.70 -24.41 -2.65
CA ASP A 278 -76.24 -25.06 -3.85
C ASP A 278 -76.95 -24.07 -4.79
N TYR A 279 -77.36 -22.93 -4.24
CA TYR A 279 -78.07 -21.88 -4.96
C TYR A 279 -77.18 -20.70 -5.37
N LEU A 280 -75.87 -20.78 -5.07
CA LEU A 280 -74.92 -19.72 -5.32
C LEU A 280 -73.96 -20.08 -6.44
N ILE A 281 -73.61 -19.07 -7.22
CA ILE A 281 -72.62 -19.15 -8.28
C ILE A 281 -71.41 -18.34 -7.83
N ASN A 282 -70.25 -18.99 -7.74
CA ASN A 282 -69.00 -18.31 -7.46
C ASN A 282 -68.64 -17.37 -8.62
N LYS A 283 -68.24 -16.15 -8.28
CA LYS A 283 -67.91 -15.05 -9.18
C LYS A 283 -66.66 -14.33 -8.69
N ASP A 284 -66.05 -13.63 -9.63
CA ASP A 284 -64.91 -12.76 -9.38
C ASP A 284 -65.36 -11.33 -9.06
N LYS A 285 -64.36 -10.47 -8.87
CA LYS A 285 -64.56 -9.04 -8.61
C LYS A 285 -65.21 -8.33 -9.80
N ASP A 286 -64.95 -8.76 -11.02
CA ASP A 286 -65.54 -8.13 -12.22
C ASP A 286 -67.06 -8.26 -12.23
N TYR A 287 -67.59 -9.37 -11.70
CA TYR A 287 -69.03 -9.50 -11.44
C TYR A 287 -69.55 -8.45 -10.46
N PHE A 288 -68.83 -8.18 -9.36
CA PHE A 288 -69.21 -7.12 -8.42
C PHE A 288 -69.25 -5.75 -9.10
N ASP A 289 -68.19 -5.43 -9.85
CA ASP A 289 -68.06 -4.16 -10.56
C ASP A 289 -69.15 -3.98 -11.62
N SER A 290 -69.53 -5.07 -12.32
CA SER A 290 -70.61 -5.05 -13.31
C SER A 290 -71.99 -4.74 -12.75
N LYS A 291 -72.16 -4.82 -11.42
CA LYS A 291 -73.41 -4.52 -10.72
C LYS A 291 -73.43 -3.14 -10.07
N LEU A 292 -72.31 -2.44 -10.05
CA LEU A 292 -72.24 -1.05 -9.60
C LEU A 292 -72.79 -0.12 -10.68
N PRO A 293 -73.47 0.97 -10.30
CA PRO A 293 -74.00 1.93 -11.27
C PRO A 293 -72.88 2.71 -11.98
N GLN A 294 -73.24 3.25 -13.14
CA GLN A 294 -72.45 4.26 -13.83
C GLN A 294 -72.86 5.66 -13.35
N ILE A 295 -71.94 6.60 -13.50
CA ILE A 295 -72.11 7.99 -13.10
C ILE A 295 -71.87 8.84 -14.33
N GLU A 296 -72.81 9.74 -14.64
CA GLU A 296 -72.61 10.81 -15.61
C GLU A 296 -72.64 12.15 -14.88
N ILE A 297 -71.62 12.98 -15.13
CA ILE A 297 -71.53 14.32 -14.58
C ILE A 297 -71.60 15.29 -15.74
N LEU A 298 -72.67 16.07 -15.81
CA LEU A 298 -72.91 17.04 -16.88
C LEU A 298 -72.59 18.47 -16.41
N LYS A 299 -72.29 19.34 -17.38
CA LYS A 299 -72.19 20.80 -17.17
C LYS A 299 -73.40 21.29 -16.38
N ASN A 300 -73.15 22.20 -15.42
CA ASN A 300 -74.11 22.76 -14.44
C ASN A 300 -74.33 21.93 -13.17
N LYS A 301 -73.38 21.08 -12.78
CA LYS A 301 -73.42 20.30 -11.53
C LYS A 301 -74.58 19.29 -11.44
N LEU A 302 -75.00 18.75 -12.59
CA LEU A 302 -75.97 17.66 -12.65
C LEU A 302 -75.21 16.34 -12.57
N PHE A 303 -75.55 15.52 -11.56
CA PHE A 303 -74.96 14.21 -11.30
C PHE A 303 -76.02 13.14 -11.53
N THR A 304 -75.87 12.33 -12.56
CA THR A 304 -76.81 11.26 -12.89
C THR A 304 -76.21 9.92 -12.55
N ILE A 305 -76.93 9.13 -11.74
CA ILE A 305 -76.61 7.72 -11.47
C ILE A 305 -77.43 6.87 -12.43
N ILE A 306 -76.75 6.08 -13.24
CA ILE A 306 -77.34 5.10 -14.16
C ILE A 306 -77.18 3.72 -13.54
N TYR A 307 -78.29 3.12 -13.11
CA TYR A 307 -78.31 1.83 -12.44
C TYR A 307 -78.16 0.66 -13.43
N HIS A 308 -77.81 -0.52 -12.91
CA HIS A 308 -77.63 -1.74 -13.72
C HIS A 308 -78.91 -2.26 -14.41
N ASP A 309 -80.07 -1.72 -14.04
CA ASP A 309 -81.37 -1.98 -14.65
C ASP A 309 -81.78 -0.89 -15.65
N ASP A 310 -80.81 -0.07 -16.10
CA ASP A 310 -80.94 1.06 -17.02
C ASP A 310 -81.87 2.18 -16.53
N THR A 311 -82.27 2.17 -15.26
CA THR A 311 -82.96 3.30 -14.65
C THR A 311 -81.96 4.37 -14.24
N GLU A 312 -82.42 5.63 -14.21
CA GLU A 312 -81.57 6.78 -13.92
C GLU A 312 -82.15 7.62 -12.79
N GLU A 313 -81.27 8.22 -11.99
CA GLU A 313 -81.64 9.20 -10.96
C GLU A 313 -80.65 10.38 -11.00
N SER A 314 -81.16 11.59 -11.17
CA SER A 314 -80.33 12.80 -11.27
C SER A 314 -80.40 13.64 -10.00
N PHE A 315 -79.26 14.24 -9.66
CA PHE A 315 -79.06 15.02 -8.45
C PHE A 315 -78.33 16.32 -8.78
N LEU A 316 -78.60 17.36 -7.99
CA LEU A 316 -77.67 18.47 -7.88
C LEU A 316 -76.57 18.10 -6.90
N PHE A 317 -75.31 18.26 -7.29
CA PHE A 317 -74.19 17.95 -6.41
C PHE A 317 -73.43 19.18 -5.94
N ASN A 318 -72.95 19.11 -4.69
CA ASN A 318 -71.95 20.02 -4.17
C ASN A 318 -70.82 19.25 -3.47
N VAL A 319 -69.62 19.81 -3.48
CA VAL A 319 -68.44 19.20 -2.84
C VAL A 319 -67.92 20.15 -1.78
N ASN A 320 -67.79 19.65 -0.56
CA ASN A 320 -67.32 20.40 0.60
C ASN A 320 -66.19 19.65 1.30
N GLU A 321 -65.35 20.35 2.05
CA GLU A 321 -64.46 19.69 3.01
C GLU A 321 -65.27 19.20 4.22
N SER A 322 -64.95 18.01 4.71
CA SER A 322 -65.58 17.45 5.91
C SER A 322 -64.57 17.25 7.05
N ASP A 323 -65.03 16.72 8.19
CA ASP A 323 -64.16 16.47 9.33
C ASP A 323 -62.92 15.64 8.93
N PRO A 324 -61.72 16.03 9.38
CA PRO A 324 -60.50 15.36 8.96
C PRO A 324 -60.45 13.93 9.50
N ASN A 325 -60.03 12.99 8.65
CA ASN A 325 -59.82 11.61 9.02
C ASN A 325 -58.36 11.41 9.45
N ASN A 326 -58.10 11.22 10.75
CA ASN A 326 -56.76 11.06 11.31
C ASN A 326 -55.80 12.21 10.91
N HIS A 327 -56.26 13.46 11.04
CA HIS A 327 -55.55 14.69 10.63
C HIS A 327 -55.32 14.82 9.11
N ARG A 328 -55.96 13.99 8.29
CA ARG A 328 -55.96 14.14 6.83
C ARG A 328 -57.26 14.78 6.36
N LYS A 329 -57.16 15.64 5.34
CA LYS A 329 -58.31 16.24 4.66
C LYS A 329 -59.28 15.13 4.17
N THR A 330 -60.55 15.45 4.11
CA THR A 330 -61.61 14.60 3.54
C THR A 330 -62.53 15.48 2.71
N LEU A 331 -63.03 14.93 1.61
CA LEU A 331 -64.05 15.61 0.79
C LEU A 331 -65.37 14.89 0.95
N GLN A 332 -66.46 15.65 1.00
CA GLN A 332 -67.83 15.15 1.02
C GLN A 332 -68.56 15.64 -0.22
N ILE A 333 -69.21 14.72 -0.92
CA ILE A 333 -70.09 14.97 -2.05
C ILE A 333 -71.52 14.83 -1.54
N ASP A 334 -72.27 15.92 -1.59
CA ASP A 334 -73.68 15.99 -1.23
C ASP A 334 -74.52 15.97 -2.51
N LEU A 335 -75.35 14.93 -2.68
CA LEU A 335 -76.26 14.76 -3.82
C LEU A 335 -77.69 14.99 -3.34
N ALA A 336 -78.28 16.12 -3.75
CA ALA A 336 -79.64 16.50 -3.38
C ALA A 336 -80.62 16.12 -4.50
N ASN A 337 -81.69 15.41 -4.14
CA ASN A 337 -82.76 15.06 -5.08
C ASN A 337 -83.78 16.21 -5.19
N GLU A 338 -84.22 16.58 -6.40
CA GLU A 338 -85.19 17.67 -6.63
C GLU A 338 -86.66 17.26 -6.36
N GLY A 339 -86.92 16.05 -5.87
CA GLY A 339 -88.25 15.57 -5.51
C GLY A 339 -88.90 16.38 -4.38
N VAL A 340 -89.92 17.18 -4.72
CA VAL A 340 -90.73 17.95 -3.76
C VAL A 340 -91.62 16.99 -2.97
N ASP A 341 -91.18 16.62 -1.76
CA ASP A 341 -92.02 16.29 -0.60
C ASP A 341 -91.12 15.95 0.61
N ASN A 342 -90.65 16.98 1.33
CA ASN A 342 -90.18 16.98 2.74
C ASN A 342 -89.40 15.75 3.29
N ASN A 343 -88.71 14.99 2.44
CA ASN A 343 -88.11 13.73 2.82
C ASN A 343 -86.68 13.71 2.26
N THR A 344 -85.74 14.24 3.04
CA THR A 344 -84.28 14.09 2.85
C THR A 344 -83.82 12.62 2.82
N ALA A 345 -84.76 11.67 2.94
CA ALA A 345 -84.55 10.23 2.91
C ALA A 345 -83.91 9.70 1.61
N ASN A 346 -83.95 10.46 0.50
CA ASN A 346 -83.37 10.04 -0.77
C ASN A 346 -82.05 10.72 -1.12
N ASP A 347 -81.60 11.70 -0.33
CA ASP A 347 -80.32 12.37 -0.53
C ASP A 347 -79.16 11.40 -0.31
N ILE A 348 -78.08 11.58 -1.07
CA ILE A 348 -76.90 10.73 -0.98
C ILE A 348 -75.72 11.57 -0.51
N VAL A 349 -75.10 11.14 0.58
CA VAL A 349 -73.86 11.71 1.10
C VAL A 349 -72.72 10.71 0.91
N TRP A 350 -71.72 11.12 0.13
CA TRP A 350 -70.55 10.32 -0.19
C TRP A 350 -69.29 11.00 0.30
N ARG A 351 -68.31 10.22 0.77
CA ARG A 351 -67.05 10.75 1.30
C ARG A 351 -65.85 10.14 0.62
N MET A 352 -64.89 11.00 0.30
CA MET A 352 -63.61 10.66 -0.27
C MET A 352 -62.54 10.71 0.82
N PHE A 353 -61.79 9.63 0.95
CA PHE A 353 -60.73 9.49 1.94
C PHE A 353 -59.39 9.25 1.25
N ALA A 354 -58.37 10.01 1.69
CA ALA A 354 -56.98 9.76 1.34
C ALA A 354 -56.39 8.71 2.29
N ILE A 355 -56.21 7.49 1.80
CA ILE A 355 -55.59 6.36 2.51
C ILE A 355 -54.25 6.11 1.84
N GLU A 356 -53.17 6.15 2.62
CA GLU A 356 -51.80 6.16 2.09
C GLU A 356 -51.60 7.30 1.09
N ASN A 357 -51.34 7.00 -0.18
CA ASN A 357 -51.18 7.97 -1.27
C ASN A 357 -52.33 7.92 -2.29
N GLU A 358 -53.46 7.31 -1.91
CA GLU A 358 -54.59 7.11 -2.82
C GLU A 358 -55.92 7.64 -2.24
N CYS A 359 -56.73 8.24 -3.11
CA CYS A 359 -58.08 8.68 -2.79
C CYS A 359 -59.12 7.63 -3.19
N TYR A 360 -60.08 7.37 -2.30
CA TYR A 360 -61.17 6.41 -2.52
C TYR A 360 -62.50 7.00 -2.11
N LEU A 361 -63.55 6.63 -2.85
CA LEU A 361 -64.93 6.77 -2.40
C LEU A 361 -65.26 5.62 -1.44
N ALA A 362 -65.53 5.92 -0.18
CA ALA A 362 -65.82 4.89 0.82
C ALA A 362 -67.32 4.72 1.01
N LEU A 363 -67.85 3.53 0.70
CA LEU A 363 -69.26 3.20 0.84
C LEU A 363 -69.48 2.05 1.83
N THR A 364 -70.56 2.14 2.59
CA THR A 364 -71.07 1.07 3.45
C THR A 364 -72.00 0.14 2.68
N HIS A 365 -72.30 -1.03 3.25
CA HIS A 365 -73.30 -1.95 2.67
C HIS A 365 -74.66 -1.26 2.46
N GLY A 366 -75.08 -0.36 3.37
CA GLY A 366 -76.35 0.34 3.27
C GLY A 366 -76.39 1.30 2.09
N GLN A 367 -75.29 2.02 1.85
CA GLN A 367 -75.14 2.89 0.68
C GLN A 367 -75.10 2.09 -0.62
N LEU A 368 -74.42 0.94 -0.65
CA LEU A 368 -74.44 0.05 -1.83
C LEU A 368 -75.85 -0.52 -2.10
N ASN A 369 -76.59 -0.89 -1.05
CA ASN A 369 -77.99 -1.32 -1.20
C ASN A 369 -78.88 -0.19 -1.76
N ARG A 370 -78.64 1.07 -1.38
CA ARG A 370 -79.33 2.25 -1.96
C ARG A 370 -79.01 2.43 -3.44
N LEU A 371 -77.84 1.94 -3.89
CA LEU A 371 -77.43 1.88 -5.28
C LEU A 371 -77.90 0.61 -6.01
N LYS A 372 -78.90 -0.08 -5.44
CA LYS A 372 -79.46 -1.35 -5.95
C LYS A 372 -78.44 -2.49 -6.03
N LEU A 373 -77.32 -2.40 -5.34
CA LEU A 373 -76.39 -3.51 -5.16
C LEU A 373 -76.73 -4.24 -3.86
N TYR A 374 -77.63 -5.22 -3.93
CA TYR A 374 -78.14 -5.92 -2.76
C TYR A 374 -77.10 -6.89 -2.17
N LEU A 375 -76.42 -6.46 -1.10
CA LEU A 375 -75.49 -7.28 -0.32
C LEU A 375 -76.21 -7.90 0.87
N TYR A 376 -76.24 -9.22 0.95
CA TYR A 376 -76.87 -9.95 2.05
C TYR A 376 -75.84 -10.67 2.91
N SER A 377 -76.13 -10.85 4.19
CA SER A 377 -75.35 -11.73 5.03
C SER A 377 -75.78 -13.18 4.81
N TYR A 378 -74.82 -14.10 4.91
CA TYR A 378 -75.09 -15.54 4.99
C TYR A 378 -76.12 -15.87 6.08
N SER A 379 -76.20 -15.05 7.15
CA SER A 379 -77.19 -15.21 8.21
C SER A 379 -78.63 -14.97 7.79
N ASP A 380 -78.85 -14.22 6.72
CA ASP A 380 -80.17 -13.70 6.38
C ASP A 380 -80.90 -14.67 5.43
N GLY A 381 -80.15 -15.54 4.75
CA GLY A 381 -80.67 -16.49 3.78
C GLY A 381 -80.67 -15.95 2.37
N ILE A 382 -81.40 -16.63 1.47
CA ILE A 382 -81.42 -16.35 0.03
C ILE A 382 -82.73 -15.66 -0.35
N GLU A 383 -82.65 -14.66 -1.23
CA GLU A 383 -83.85 -13.98 -1.71
C GLU A 383 -84.63 -14.92 -2.62
N THR A 384 -85.90 -15.13 -2.25
CA THR A 384 -86.79 -16.03 -2.94
C THR A 384 -88.15 -15.39 -3.16
N SER A 385 -88.82 -15.82 -4.22
CA SER A 385 -90.20 -15.49 -4.52
C SER A 385 -91.02 -16.77 -4.64
N ARG A 386 -92.35 -16.66 -4.50
CA ARG A 386 -93.24 -17.76 -4.91
C ARG A 386 -93.19 -17.93 -6.42
N SER A 387 -93.65 -19.09 -6.91
CA SER A 387 -93.66 -19.43 -8.34
C SER A 387 -94.37 -18.40 -9.24
N ASP A 388 -95.34 -17.65 -8.69
CA ASP A 388 -96.06 -16.56 -9.35
C ASP A 388 -95.36 -15.18 -9.25
N ASN A 389 -94.10 -15.16 -8.79
CA ASN A 389 -93.31 -13.98 -8.43
C ASN A 389 -93.96 -13.10 -7.33
N SER A 390 -94.99 -13.59 -6.63
CA SER A 390 -95.56 -12.90 -5.48
C SER A 390 -94.71 -13.13 -4.21
N ARG A 391 -94.69 -12.14 -3.31
CA ARG A 391 -94.03 -12.20 -1.98
C ARG A 391 -92.54 -12.56 -2.01
N ILE A 392 -91.71 -11.54 -2.19
CA ILE A 392 -90.25 -11.62 -2.08
C ILE A 392 -89.84 -11.64 -0.61
N SER A 393 -88.97 -12.57 -0.22
CA SER A 393 -88.35 -12.60 1.13
C SER A 393 -87.06 -13.40 1.16
N LEU A 394 -86.20 -13.08 2.13
CA LEU A 394 -85.01 -13.87 2.44
C LEU A 394 -85.42 -15.10 3.27
N THR A 395 -84.89 -16.28 2.92
CA THR A 395 -85.15 -17.53 3.67
C THR A 395 -83.89 -18.38 3.84
N ARG A 396 -83.79 -19.03 4.99
CA ARG A 396 -82.83 -20.11 5.27
C ARG A 396 -83.48 -21.49 5.32
N ASP A 397 -84.80 -21.52 5.25
CA ASP A 397 -85.58 -22.73 5.09
C ASP A 397 -85.71 -22.99 3.59
N PHE A 398 -85.00 -24.02 3.13
CA PHE A 398 -84.97 -24.45 1.73
C PHE A 398 -85.96 -25.58 1.43
N THR A 399 -86.99 -25.75 2.26
CA THR A 399 -88.04 -26.75 2.00
C THR A 399 -88.81 -26.44 0.72
N SER A 400 -89.15 -27.52 0.01
CA SER A 400 -89.99 -27.48 -1.18
C SER A 400 -91.45 -27.10 -0.87
N TYR A 401 -91.86 -27.24 0.40
CA TYR A 401 -93.23 -26.99 0.89
C TYR A 401 -93.79 -25.62 0.51
N TYR A 402 -92.95 -24.58 0.52
CA TYR A 402 -93.39 -23.21 0.24
C TYR A 402 -93.41 -22.86 -1.26
N ASN A 403 -93.02 -23.81 -2.14
CA ASN A 403 -92.97 -23.67 -3.59
C ASN A 403 -92.30 -22.36 -4.05
N ARG A 404 -91.10 -22.14 -3.52
CA ARG A 404 -90.30 -20.93 -3.75
C ARG A 404 -89.18 -21.21 -4.74
N LYS A 405 -88.82 -20.17 -5.48
CA LYS A 405 -87.63 -20.14 -6.34
C LYS A 405 -86.75 -18.96 -5.97
N THR A 406 -85.46 -19.07 -6.24
CA THR A 406 -84.53 -17.96 -6.11
C THR A 406 -84.85 -16.85 -7.11
N THR A 407 -84.72 -15.59 -6.69
CA THR A 407 -84.98 -14.44 -7.58
C THR A 407 -83.80 -14.16 -8.51
N GLY A 408 -82.59 -14.58 -8.12
CA GLY A 408 -81.34 -14.21 -8.78
C GLY A 408 -80.76 -12.88 -8.28
N ASN A 409 -81.49 -12.16 -7.43
CA ASN A 409 -80.96 -10.98 -6.74
C ASN A 409 -80.20 -11.40 -5.49
N GLY A 410 -79.32 -10.52 -5.04
CA GLY A 410 -78.50 -10.74 -3.87
C GLY A 410 -77.10 -11.18 -4.23
N MET A 411 -76.15 -10.64 -3.47
CA MET A 411 -74.76 -10.98 -3.55
C MET A 411 -74.20 -11.20 -2.16
N TYR A 412 -73.35 -12.22 -2.03
CA TYR A 412 -72.67 -12.57 -0.79
C TYR A 412 -71.17 -12.49 -0.99
N LEU A 413 -70.45 -12.23 0.10
CA LEU A 413 -69.00 -12.10 0.08
C LEU A 413 -68.34 -13.08 1.05
N SER A 414 -67.24 -13.67 0.62
CA SER A 414 -66.36 -14.44 1.49
C SER A 414 -64.91 -14.00 1.30
N ARG A 415 -64.13 -13.96 2.39
CA ARG A 415 -62.68 -13.79 2.31
C ARG A 415 -62.05 -15.08 1.83
N ASN A 416 -61.19 -14.97 0.83
CA ASN A 416 -60.44 -16.09 0.29
C ASN A 416 -59.41 -16.57 1.31
N LYS A 417 -59.14 -17.87 1.30
CA LYS A 417 -58.04 -18.46 2.05
C LYS A 417 -56.71 -17.81 1.60
N ASP A 418 -55.96 -17.28 2.56
CA ASP A 418 -54.58 -16.82 2.38
C ASP A 418 -53.63 -17.62 3.29
N VAL A 419 -52.35 -17.23 3.32
CA VAL A 419 -51.33 -17.93 4.13
C VAL A 419 -51.56 -17.84 5.64
N TYR A 420 -52.41 -16.92 6.10
CA TYR A 420 -52.75 -16.71 7.50
C TYR A 420 -54.15 -17.24 7.85
N MET A 421 -54.89 -17.79 6.87
CA MET A 421 -56.22 -18.35 7.05
C MET A 421 -56.25 -19.84 6.69
N ASN A 422 -56.81 -20.66 7.58
CA ASN A 422 -56.97 -22.09 7.32
C ASN A 422 -58.02 -22.39 6.24
N THR A 423 -59.08 -21.59 6.16
CA THR A 423 -60.24 -21.76 5.26
C THR A 423 -60.84 -20.42 4.86
N SER A 424 -61.49 -20.36 3.69
CA SER A 424 -62.31 -19.21 3.28
C SER A 424 -63.52 -19.07 4.19
N LYS A 425 -63.98 -17.84 4.44
CA LYS A 425 -65.14 -17.58 5.33
C LYS A 425 -66.05 -16.50 4.79
N TYR A 426 -67.37 -16.73 4.87
CA TYR A 426 -68.38 -15.70 4.63
C TYR A 426 -68.23 -14.56 5.62
N ILE A 427 -68.41 -13.33 5.12
CA ILE A 427 -68.33 -12.13 5.93
C ILE A 427 -69.65 -11.38 5.83
N LYS A 428 -70.09 -10.83 6.96
CA LYS A 428 -71.25 -9.94 7.02
C LYS A 428 -70.92 -8.61 6.33
N PRO A 429 -71.64 -8.21 5.27
CA PRO A 429 -71.38 -6.95 4.57
C PRO A 429 -71.44 -5.72 5.48
N GLU A 430 -72.24 -5.77 6.55
CA GLU A 430 -72.37 -4.72 7.58
C GLU A 430 -71.04 -4.37 8.28
N LYS A 431 -70.06 -5.30 8.26
CA LYS A 431 -68.74 -5.12 8.87
C LYS A 431 -67.68 -4.62 7.89
N LEU A 432 -68.08 -4.30 6.67
CA LEU A 432 -67.20 -3.94 5.57
C LEU A 432 -67.39 -2.48 5.17
N ILE A 433 -66.29 -1.84 4.79
CA ILE A 433 -66.29 -0.58 4.05
C ILE A 433 -65.67 -0.86 2.68
N PHE A 434 -66.40 -0.51 1.64
CA PHE A 434 -66.01 -0.71 0.25
C PHE A 434 -65.35 0.56 -0.26
N LEU A 435 -64.09 0.45 -0.65
CA LEU A 435 -63.31 1.55 -1.22
C LEU A 435 -63.38 1.45 -2.74
N LEU A 436 -64.14 2.36 -3.34
CA LEU A 436 -64.38 2.44 -4.77
C LEU A 436 -63.49 3.51 -5.43
N LYS A 437 -63.24 3.32 -6.72
CA LYS A 437 -62.64 4.30 -7.63
C LYS A 437 -63.65 4.66 -8.72
N LEU A 438 -63.46 5.82 -9.33
CA LEU A 438 -64.18 6.25 -10.53
C LEU A 438 -63.28 6.03 -11.73
N LYS A 439 -63.63 5.07 -12.59
CA LYS A 439 -62.92 4.78 -13.83
C LYS A 439 -63.66 5.48 -14.98
N GLU A 440 -63.00 6.40 -15.66
CA GLU A 440 -63.56 7.09 -16.83
C GLU A 440 -63.87 6.09 -17.96
N ILE A 441 -65.01 6.26 -18.65
CA ILE A 441 -65.52 5.34 -19.71
C ILE A 441 -65.91 6.06 -20.99
#